data_AF-A0A345E841-F1
#
_entry.id   AF-A0A345E841-F1
#
_cell.length_a   1.000
_cell.length_b   1.000
_cell.length_c   1.000
_cell.angle_alpha   90.00
_cell.angle_beta   90.00
_cell.angle_gamma   90.00
#
_symmetry.space_group_name_H-M   'P 1'
#
loop_
_entity.id
_entity.type
_entity.pdbx_description
1 polymer ?
#
loop_
_entity_poly.entity_id
_entity_poly.type
_entity_poly.pdbx_seq_one_letter_code
_entity_poly.pdbx_strand_id
1 'polypeptide(L)'
;MSNSQRGCEYELDPPEPNCLTEEDLDEDGVWCCPHDARAGENLCIFHKSKSKKESEEVTRAVLKAINDSPIKSDQSNGYRGTEFIGAKFGQLELSDQNIKSQSTIDFRCAVFHDELSAEEAVFEGPVDFGGASFYSRVNFNGSSFESDVCFSNSKFRDLAQFKSISARHHVDFTDVVFDDAVLFRGSVFQEPVDFSGSEFNHTVSGNFMESEFECGLVFERVNVRGDFGFERAKFNSDVSLRMTRFNSSVAFEEMKINGNLNLDGAEFKDHIYFTNKSPYSYEEISDAVGEVQISGEVTPSHRRNYKYPYERVLFSHASDNE
;
A
#
# COMPACT_ATOMS: atom_id res chain seq x y z
N MET A 1 -13.87 -14.23 46.52
CA MET A 1 -14.60 -13.88 45.28
C MET A 1 -13.59 -13.93 44.16
N SER A 2 -13.55 -15.03 43.40
CA SER A 2 -12.63 -15.20 42.27
C SER A 2 -13.12 -14.30 41.13
N ASN A 3 -12.47 -13.15 40.95
CA ASN A 3 -12.70 -12.31 39.79
C ASN A 3 -11.95 -12.95 38.62
N SER A 4 -12.46 -14.06 38.10
CA SER A 4 -11.98 -14.62 36.83
C SER A 4 -12.29 -13.59 35.75
N GLN A 5 -11.28 -12.91 35.22
CA GLN A 5 -11.46 -12.08 34.03
C GLN A 5 -12.14 -12.95 32.96
N ARG A 6 -13.31 -12.51 32.49
CA ARG A 6 -13.96 -13.15 31.35
C ARG A 6 -13.25 -12.68 30.08
N GLY A 7 -13.07 -13.59 29.13
CA GLY A 7 -12.59 -13.25 27.79
C GLY A 7 -13.60 -12.37 27.06
N CYS A 8 -13.14 -11.65 26.04
CA CYS A 8 -14.00 -10.90 25.14
C CYS A 8 -14.97 -11.84 24.41
N GLU A 9 -16.27 -11.53 24.45
CA GLU A 9 -17.34 -12.28 23.76
C GLU A 9 -17.47 -11.87 22.26
N TYR A 10 -16.46 -11.20 21.70
CA TYR A 10 -16.48 -10.86 20.27
C TYR A 10 -16.12 -12.08 19.44
N GLU A 11 -17.08 -12.49 18.61
CA GLU A 11 -16.95 -13.53 17.60
C GLU A 11 -17.02 -12.88 16.23
N LEU A 12 -16.03 -13.17 15.37
CA LEU A 12 -16.08 -12.77 13.97
C LEU A 12 -16.73 -13.90 13.16
N ASP A 13 -18.06 -13.91 13.11
CA ASP A 13 -18.86 -14.77 12.23
C ASP A 13 -18.92 -14.14 10.83
N PRO A 14 -18.35 -14.75 9.77
CA PRO A 14 -17.73 -14.01 8.67
C PRO A 14 -18.75 -13.31 7.77
N PRO A 15 -18.73 -11.97 7.68
CA PRO A 15 -19.54 -11.23 6.72
C PRO A 15 -18.77 -10.86 5.45
N GLU A 16 -17.43 -10.91 5.45
CA GLU A 16 -16.59 -10.54 4.30
C GLU A 16 -15.61 -11.66 3.90
N PRO A 17 -15.55 -12.03 2.62
CA PRO A 17 -14.57 -12.99 2.14
C PRO A 17 -13.15 -12.49 2.41
N ASN A 18 -12.23 -13.41 2.71
CA ASN A 18 -10.79 -13.18 2.92
C ASN A 18 -10.37 -12.60 4.29
N CYS A 19 -11.27 -12.46 5.26
CA CYS A 19 -10.87 -12.03 6.62
C CYS A 19 -10.19 -13.12 7.45
N LEU A 20 -10.65 -14.36 7.34
CA LEU A 20 -10.21 -15.49 8.15
C LEU A 20 -9.90 -16.69 7.25
N THR A 21 -8.91 -17.46 7.65
CA THR A 21 -8.54 -18.76 7.08
C THR A 21 -9.01 -19.89 8.00
N GLU A 22 -9.03 -21.14 7.52
CA GLU A 22 -9.37 -22.30 8.37
C GLU A 22 -8.42 -22.44 9.58
N GLU A 23 -7.19 -21.92 9.50
CA GLU A 23 -6.22 -21.95 10.60
C GLU A 23 -6.54 -20.96 11.72
N ASP A 24 -7.36 -19.94 11.42
CA ASP A 24 -7.79 -18.93 12.39
C ASP A 24 -8.98 -19.39 13.24
N LEU A 25 -9.72 -20.40 12.79
CA LEU A 25 -10.99 -20.83 13.38
C LEU A 25 -10.79 -21.91 14.44
N ASP A 26 -11.67 -21.91 15.45
CA ASP A 26 -11.75 -23.00 16.42
C ASP A 26 -12.52 -24.22 15.87
N GLU A 27 -12.72 -25.24 16.72
CA GLU A 27 -13.43 -26.47 16.37
C GLU A 27 -14.89 -26.25 15.92
N ASP A 28 -15.49 -25.12 16.34
CA ASP A 28 -16.85 -24.72 15.98
C ASP A 28 -16.89 -23.84 14.72
N GLY A 29 -15.72 -23.55 14.12
CA GLY A 29 -15.59 -22.74 12.90
C GLY A 29 -15.69 -21.24 13.15
N VAL A 30 -15.42 -20.79 14.38
CA VAL A 30 -15.52 -19.38 14.79
C VAL A 30 -14.16 -18.85 15.23
N TRP A 31 -13.86 -17.59 14.90
CA TRP A 31 -12.71 -16.91 15.49
C TRP A 31 -13.11 -16.22 16.81
N CYS A 32 -12.43 -16.59 17.88
CA CYS A 32 -12.60 -15.99 19.21
C CYS A 32 -11.51 -14.97 19.52
N CYS A 33 -11.91 -13.78 20.00
CA CYS A 33 -10.99 -12.72 20.41
C CYS A 33 -10.10 -13.14 21.60
N PRO A 34 -8.76 -12.98 21.52
CA PRO A 34 -7.83 -13.44 22.58
C PRO A 34 -7.66 -12.45 23.73
N HIS A 35 -8.36 -11.31 23.71
CA HIS A 35 -8.20 -10.25 24.71
C HIS A 35 -9.19 -10.38 25.86
N ASP A 36 -8.76 -10.01 27.07
CA ASP A 36 -9.65 -9.94 28.22
C ASP A 36 -10.75 -8.88 28.02
N ALA A 37 -11.97 -9.21 28.45
CA ALA A 37 -13.03 -8.23 28.54
C ALA A 37 -12.72 -7.21 29.64
N ARG A 38 -13.23 -5.97 29.48
CA ARG A 38 -13.10 -4.95 30.53
C ARG A 38 -13.95 -5.33 31.74
N ALA A 39 -13.51 -4.89 32.92
CA ALA A 39 -14.20 -5.21 34.18
C ALA A 39 -15.67 -4.74 34.13
N GLY A 40 -16.61 -5.69 34.27
CA GLY A 40 -18.04 -5.42 34.20
C GLY A 40 -18.62 -5.31 32.78
N GLU A 41 -17.85 -5.65 31.75
CA GLU A 41 -18.27 -5.66 30.34
C GLU A 41 -18.04 -7.04 29.71
N ASN A 42 -18.67 -7.25 28.54
CA ASN A 42 -18.51 -8.47 27.75
C ASN A 42 -17.44 -8.34 26.66
N LEU A 43 -16.98 -7.11 26.36
CA LEU A 43 -16.06 -6.83 25.26
C LEU A 43 -14.73 -6.26 25.77
N CYS A 44 -13.65 -6.55 25.05
CA CYS A 44 -12.36 -5.89 25.26
C CYS A 44 -12.41 -4.46 24.69
N ILE A 45 -11.37 -3.67 24.99
CA ILE A 45 -11.30 -2.28 24.50
C ILE A 45 -11.31 -2.19 22.96
N PHE A 46 -10.82 -3.21 22.24
CA PHE A 46 -10.73 -3.22 20.78
C PHE A 46 -12.06 -3.47 20.07
N HIS A 47 -13.01 -4.17 20.71
CA HIS A 47 -14.31 -4.51 20.11
C HIS A 47 -15.50 -3.69 20.65
N LYS A 48 -15.27 -2.78 21.60
CA LYS A 48 -16.30 -1.77 21.99
C LYS A 48 -16.69 -0.87 20.81
N SER A 49 -17.84 -0.20 20.91
CA SER A 49 -18.21 0.86 19.97
C SER A 49 -17.25 2.05 20.09
N LYS A 50 -16.96 2.74 18.97
CA LYS A 50 -16.08 3.93 18.93
C LYS A 50 -16.42 4.96 20.02
N SER A 51 -17.70 5.28 20.21
CA SER A 51 -18.16 6.27 21.21
C SER A 51 -17.87 5.91 22.67
N LYS A 52 -17.35 4.71 22.94
CA LYS A 52 -17.00 4.21 24.27
C LYS A 52 -15.48 4.01 24.43
N LYS A 53 -14.67 4.61 23.56
CA LYS A 53 -13.21 4.50 23.54
C LYS A 53 -12.56 5.87 23.54
N GLU A 54 -11.47 5.96 24.28
CA GLU A 54 -10.53 7.06 24.19
C GLU A 54 -9.31 6.62 23.39
N SER A 55 -8.92 7.38 22.38
CA SER A 55 -7.84 7.03 21.42
C SER A 55 -6.51 6.74 22.12
N GLU A 56 -6.16 7.52 23.16
CA GLU A 56 -4.93 7.33 23.93
C GLU A 56 -4.95 6.01 24.71
N GLU A 57 -6.11 5.60 25.24
CA GLU A 57 -6.24 4.33 25.95
C GLU A 57 -6.13 3.14 25.00
N VAL A 58 -6.76 3.23 23.83
CA VAL A 58 -6.67 2.21 22.77
C VAL A 58 -5.23 2.06 22.30
N THR A 59 -4.56 3.18 22.00
CA THR A 59 -3.16 3.22 21.59
C THR A 59 -2.25 2.53 22.61
N ARG A 60 -2.40 2.91 23.89
CA ARG A 60 -1.64 2.29 24.98
C ARG A 60 -1.91 0.78 25.10
N ALA A 61 -3.16 0.35 24.87
CA ALA A 61 -3.53 -1.05 24.90
C ALA A 61 -2.93 -1.84 23.73
N VAL A 62 -2.93 -1.29 22.52
CA VAL A 62 -2.26 -1.89 21.34
C VAL A 62 -0.76 -2.06 21.61
N LEU A 63 -0.08 -0.98 21.99
CA LEU A 63 1.36 -1.02 22.26
C LEU A 63 1.71 -1.98 23.40
N LYS A 64 0.89 -2.03 24.46
CA LYS A 64 1.07 -2.99 25.54
C LYS A 64 0.95 -4.44 25.03
N ALA A 65 -0.10 -4.73 24.27
CA ALA A 65 -0.34 -6.07 23.76
C ALA A 65 0.77 -6.54 22.78
N ILE A 66 1.35 -5.63 22.00
CA ILE A 66 2.52 -5.93 21.15
C ILE A 66 3.75 -6.20 22.01
N ASN A 67 4.05 -5.31 22.96
CA ASN A 67 5.26 -5.42 23.81
C ASN A 67 5.22 -6.61 24.78
N ASP A 68 4.04 -7.10 25.13
CA ASP A 68 3.87 -8.31 25.96
C ASP A 68 4.13 -9.61 25.18
N SER A 69 4.35 -9.55 23.85
CA SER A 69 4.68 -10.71 23.03
C SER A 69 5.96 -11.39 23.54
N PRO A 70 5.91 -12.69 23.91
CA PRO A 70 7.06 -13.38 24.51
C PRO A 70 8.24 -13.51 23.54
N ILE A 71 9.46 -13.41 24.08
CA ILE A 71 10.71 -13.67 23.36
C ILE A 71 10.83 -15.18 23.12
N LYS A 72 11.24 -15.59 21.90
CA LYS A 72 11.24 -16.95 21.30
C LYS A 72 11.93 -18.12 22.05
N SER A 73 12.07 -18.09 23.39
CA SER A 73 12.83 -19.11 24.12
C SER A 73 12.06 -20.15 24.93
N ASP A 74 10.72 -20.13 25.07
CA ASP A 74 10.05 -21.29 25.71
C ASP A 74 8.51 -21.46 25.58
N GLN A 75 7.73 -20.51 25.06
CA GLN A 75 6.25 -20.62 25.05
C GLN A 75 5.56 -19.92 23.85
N SER A 76 6.11 -19.97 22.64
CA SER A 76 5.53 -19.27 21.48
C SER A 76 4.31 -19.97 20.86
N ASN A 77 3.98 -21.20 21.24
CA ASN A 77 2.80 -21.88 20.71
C ASN A 77 1.54 -21.33 21.39
N GLY A 78 1.04 -20.19 20.90
CA GLY A 78 -0.31 -19.70 21.22
C GLY A 78 -0.41 -18.29 21.80
N TYR A 79 0.63 -17.44 21.73
CA TYR A 79 0.42 -16.02 22.05
C TYR A 79 -0.37 -15.35 20.93
N ARG A 80 -1.63 -15.05 21.21
CA ARG A 80 -2.58 -14.43 20.28
C ARG A 80 -2.82 -12.95 20.59
N GLY A 81 -2.09 -12.37 21.54
CA GLY A 81 -2.31 -10.99 22.00
C GLY A 81 -2.04 -9.91 20.95
N THR A 82 -1.36 -10.23 19.84
CA THR A 82 -1.19 -9.32 18.69
C THR A 82 -2.31 -9.43 17.66
N GLU A 83 -3.33 -10.26 17.90
CA GLU A 83 -4.51 -10.34 17.04
C GLU A 83 -5.54 -9.28 17.43
N PHE A 84 -5.76 -8.34 16.52
CA PHE A 84 -6.78 -7.29 16.59
C PHE A 84 -7.80 -7.43 15.46
N ILE A 85 -8.07 -8.68 15.04
CA ILE A 85 -8.94 -8.97 13.91
C ILE A 85 -10.34 -8.41 14.14
N GLY A 86 -10.88 -7.72 13.12
CA GLY A 86 -12.21 -7.10 13.17
C GLY A 86 -12.34 -5.92 14.16
N ALA A 87 -11.23 -5.49 14.78
CA ALA A 87 -11.26 -4.40 15.76
C ALA A 87 -11.64 -3.07 15.12
N LYS A 88 -12.31 -2.21 15.89
CA LYS A 88 -12.75 -0.89 15.43
C LYS A 88 -11.97 0.21 16.12
N PHE A 89 -11.08 0.88 15.41
CA PHE A 89 -10.24 1.94 15.94
C PHE A 89 -10.87 3.32 15.69
N GLY A 90 -10.73 4.22 16.68
CA GLY A 90 -10.78 5.66 16.46
C GLY A 90 -9.43 6.11 15.91
N GLN A 91 -8.87 7.17 16.47
CA GLN A 91 -7.48 7.54 16.18
C GLN A 91 -6.54 6.51 16.81
N LEU A 92 -5.53 6.07 16.06
CA LEU A 92 -4.45 5.21 16.54
C LEU A 92 -3.11 5.89 16.26
N GLU A 93 -2.36 6.17 17.33
CA GLU A 93 -1.13 6.94 17.28
C GLU A 93 0.08 6.06 17.59
N LEU A 94 0.87 5.75 16.57
CA LEU A 94 2.04 4.89 16.60
C LEU A 94 3.30 5.63 16.13
N SER A 95 3.23 6.94 15.94
CA SER A 95 4.39 7.71 15.45
C SER A 95 5.54 7.66 16.45
N ASP A 96 6.76 7.72 15.92
CA ASP A 96 8.02 7.64 16.66
C ASP A 96 8.20 6.38 17.53
N GLN A 97 7.40 5.33 17.31
CA GLN A 97 7.49 4.09 18.08
C GLN A 97 8.44 3.10 17.43
N ASN A 98 9.31 2.46 18.24
CA ASN A 98 9.97 1.21 17.85
C ASN A 98 9.10 0.05 18.36
N ILE A 99 8.38 -0.56 17.43
CA ILE A 99 7.37 -1.59 17.67
C ILE A 99 8.01 -2.96 17.45
N LYS A 100 8.38 -3.60 18.56
CA LYS A 100 9.07 -4.89 18.57
C LYS A 100 8.07 -6.02 18.77
N SER A 101 7.61 -6.63 17.68
CA SER A 101 6.75 -7.80 17.74
C SER A 101 7.50 -9.06 17.31
N GLN A 102 7.32 -10.17 18.01
CA GLN A 102 7.87 -11.49 17.63
C GLN A 102 6.86 -12.35 16.87
N SER A 103 5.59 -11.97 16.91
CA SER A 103 4.47 -12.48 16.11
C SER A 103 3.96 -11.42 15.16
N THR A 104 3.12 -11.80 14.19
CA THR A 104 2.42 -10.85 13.33
C THR A 104 1.52 -9.93 14.16
N ILE A 105 1.64 -8.62 13.92
CA ILE A 105 0.68 -7.63 14.39
C ILE A 105 -0.49 -7.67 13.41
N ASP A 106 -1.58 -8.28 13.83
CA ASP A 106 -2.67 -8.68 12.95
C ASP A 106 -3.86 -7.74 13.13
N PHE A 107 -4.05 -6.87 12.14
CA PHE A 107 -5.16 -5.95 11.97
C PHE A 107 -6.10 -6.39 10.84
N ARG A 108 -6.14 -7.68 10.49
CA ARG A 108 -7.03 -8.17 9.43
C ARG A 108 -8.47 -7.77 9.70
N CYS A 109 -9.11 -7.23 8.67
CA CYS A 109 -10.49 -6.73 8.71
C CYS A 109 -10.78 -5.70 9.82
N ALA A 110 -9.75 -5.05 10.35
CA ALA A 110 -9.92 -3.93 11.26
C ALA A 110 -10.51 -2.72 10.53
N VAL A 111 -11.24 -1.89 11.27
CA VAL A 111 -11.85 -0.66 10.77
C VAL A 111 -11.25 0.54 11.50
N PHE A 112 -10.54 1.39 10.78
CA PHE A 112 -9.98 2.64 11.28
C PHE A 112 -10.91 3.79 10.89
N HIS A 113 -11.68 4.29 11.87
CA HIS A 113 -12.66 5.35 11.63
C HIS A 113 -12.05 6.75 11.59
N ASP A 114 -10.97 6.97 12.34
CA ASP A 114 -10.18 8.20 12.32
C ASP A 114 -8.74 7.87 11.91
N GLU A 115 -7.85 8.84 12.02
CA GLU A 115 -6.48 8.75 11.55
C GLU A 115 -5.67 7.62 12.20
N LEU A 116 -4.96 6.86 11.37
CA LEU A 116 -3.85 5.99 11.76
C LEU A 116 -2.56 6.73 11.44
N SER A 117 -1.82 7.14 12.46
CA SER A 117 -0.48 7.70 12.30
C SER A 117 0.57 6.73 12.83
N ALA A 118 1.57 6.46 12.01
CA ALA A 118 2.76 5.67 12.32
C ALA A 118 3.98 6.34 11.64
N GLU A 119 4.00 7.68 11.68
CA GLU A 119 5.09 8.49 11.13
C GLU A 119 6.39 8.19 11.88
N GLU A 120 7.48 7.96 11.15
CA GLU A 120 8.79 7.59 11.70
C GLU A 120 8.76 6.35 12.63
N ALA A 121 7.73 5.51 12.53
CA ALA A 121 7.63 4.27 13.29
C ALA A 121 8.53 3.18 12.69
N VAL A 122 9.04 2.29 13.54
CA VAL A 122 9.81 1.11 13.14
C VAL A 122 9.05 -0.14 13.54
N PHE A 123 8.64 -0.94 12.56
CA PHE A 123 8.00 -2.24 12.76
C PHE A 123 9.05 -3.34 12.59
N GLU A 124 9.51 -3.94 13.70
CA GLU A 124 10.52 -5.01 13.66
C GLU A 124 9.94 -6.39 13.30
N GLY A 125 8.63 -6.57 13.46
CA GLY A 125 7.90 -7.80 13.14
C GLY A 125 6.88 -7.60 12.02
N PRO A 126 6.31 -8.69 11.48
CA PRO A 126 5.36 -8.61 10.38
C PRO A 126 4.06 -7.92 10.79
N VAL A 127 3.42 -7.23 9.85
CA VAL A 127 2.17 -6.49 10.08
C VAL A 127 1.16 -6.84 8.99
N ASP A 128 -0.05 -7.21 9.38
CA ASP A 128 -1.10 -7.62 8.45
C ASP A 128 -2.33 -6.71 8.59
N PHE A 129 -2.65 -5.98 7.54
CA PHE A 129 -3.84 -5.15 7.37
C PHE A 129 -4.80 -5.72 6.32
N GLY A 130 -4.72 -7.03 6.03
CA GLY A 130 -5.54 -7.70 5.03
C GLY A 130 -7.04 -7.43 5.24
N GLY A 131 -7.74 -6.94 4.23
CA GLY A 131 -9.16 -6.58 4.30
C GLY A 131 -9.49 -5.39 5.22
N ALA A 132 -8.50 -4.67 5.74
CA ALA A 132 -8.75 -3.53 6.62
C ALA A 132 -9.43 -2.36 5.87
N SER A 133 -10.23 -1.58 6.59
CA SER A 133 -10.91 -0.39 6.07
C SER A 133 -10.45 0.87 6.78
N PHE A 134 -9.82 1.78 6.04
CA PHE A 134 -9.39 3.09 6.53
C PHE A 134 -10.35 4.17 6.01
N TYR A 135 -11.10 4.80 6.93
CA TYR A 135 -12.09 5.84 6.59
C TYR A 135 -11.55 7.26 6.63
N SER A 136 -10.35 7.43 7.16
CA SER A 136 -9.65 8.71 7.34
C SER A 136 -8.20 8.53 6.91
N ARG A 137 -7.44 9.64 6.91
CA ARG A 137 -6.02 9.67 6.61
C ARG A 137 -5.23 8.54 7.27
N VAL A 138 -4.28 7.98 6.52
CA VAL A 138 -3.26 7.07 7.01
C VAL A 138 -1.89 7.67 6.75
N ASN A 139 -1.04 7.74 7.76
CA ASN A 139 0.29 8.34 7.68
C ASN A 139 1.38 7.37 8.15
N PHE A 140 2.14 6.84 7.20
CA PHE A 140 3.33 6.01 7.40
C PHE A 140 4.62 6.73 6.96
N ASN A 141 4.62 8.06 6.80
CA ASN A 141 5.79 8.75 6.28
C ASN A 141 7.04 8.47 7.14
N GLY A 142 8.18 8.21 6.49
CA GLY A 142 9.45 7.92 7.16
C GLY A 142 9.51 6.58 7.90
N SER A 143 8.41 5.82 7.94
CA SER A 143 8.36 4.54 8.66
C SER A 143 9.27 3.48 8.05
N SER A 144 9.74 2.57 8.89
CA SER A 144 10.56 1.42 8.49
C SER A 144 9.84 0.11 8.80
N PHE A 145 9.70 -0.75 7.79
CA PHE A 145 9.16 -2.10 7.91
C PHE A 145 10.30 -3.10 7.73
N GLU A 146 10.69 -3.74 8.83
CA GLU A 146 11.82 -4.67 8.89
C GLU A 146 11.38 -6.14 8.70
N SER A 147 10.10 -6.36 8.36
CA SER A 147 9.51 -7.66 8.02
C SER A 147 8.36 -7.47 7.02
N ASP A 148 7.67 -8.55 6.65
CA ASP A 148 6.60 -8.54 5.65
C ASP A 148 5.43 -7.65 6.10
N VAL A 149 4.85 -6.92 5.14
CA VAL A 149 3.66 -6.09 5.36
C VAL A 149 2.58 -6.43 4.36
N CYS A 150 1.40 -6.77 4.86
CA CYS A 150 0.25 -7.10 4.04
C CYS A 150 -0.81 -6.01 4.14
N PHE A 151 -1.28 -5.52 3.00
CA PHE A 151 -2.45 -4.66 2.85
C PHE A 151 -3.49 -5.28 1.91
N SER A 152 -3.34 -6.55 1.53
CA SER A 152 -4.18 -7.17 0.49
C SER A 152 -5.68 -7.00 0.77
N ASN A 153 -6.48 -6.75 -0.26
CA ASN A 153 -7.93 -6.51 -0.14
C ASN A 153 -8.34 -5.32 0.76
N SER A 154 -7.39 -4.50 1.23
CA SER A 154 -7.71 -3.34 2.08
C SER A 154 -8.27 -2.18 1.26
N LYS A 155 -8.93 -1.25 1.96
CA LYS A 155 -9.55 -0.08 1.36
C LYS A 155 -9.19 1.20 2.09
N PHE A 156 -8.55 2.13 1.36
CA PHE A 156 -8.22 3.47 1.82
C PHE A 156 -9.21 4.48 1.23
N ARG A 157 -10.08 5.05 2.07
CA ARG A 157 -11.13 5.99 1.64
C ARG A 157 -10.72 7.46 1.62
N ASP A 158 -9.54 7.75 2.12
CA ASP A 158 -8.93 9.08 2.25
C ASP A 158 -7.42 8.94 1.97
N LEU A 159 -6.69 10.06 2.01
CA LEU A 159 -5.27 10.15 1.73
C LEU A 159 -4.43 9.11 2.49
N ALA A 160 -3.68 8.30 1.76
CA ALA A 160 -2.71 7.34 2.30
C ALA A 160 -1.28 7.78 1.99
N GLN A 161 -0.48 8.05 3.02
CA GLN A 161 0.86 8.58 2.87
C GLN A 161 1.91 7.54 3.29
N PHE A 162 2.74 7.14 2.34
CA PHE A 162 3.86 6.21 2.50
C PHE A 162 5.15 6.86 1.96
N LYS A 163 5.35 8.16 2.20
CA LYS A 163 6.51 8.88 1.67
C LYS A 163 7.76 8.48 2.43
N SER A 164 8.86 8.28 1.73
CA SER A 164 10.16 7.93 2.30
C SER A 164 10.12 6.73 3.25
N ILE A 165 9.25 5.74 2.98
CA ILE A 165 9.27 4.50 3.75
C ILE A 165 10.46 3.64 3.34
N SER A 166 10.92 2.79 4.25
CA SER A 166 11.89 1.73 3.96
C SER A 166 11.26 0.38 4.27
N ALA A 167 11.03 -0.44 3.26
CA ALA A 167 10.56 -1.82 3.42
C ALA A 167 11.66 -2.80 3.06
N ARG A 168 12.09 -3.60 4.03
CA ARG A 168 13.16 -4.59 3.84
C ARG A 168 12.71 -5.91 3.27
N HIS A 169 11.42 -6.18 3.38
CA HIS A 169 10.79 -7.44 3.03
C HIS A 169 9.56 -7.19 2.16
N HIS A 170 8.80 -8.26 1.86
CA HIS A 170 7.72 -8.19 0.89
C HIS A 170 6.63 -7.22 1.35
N VAL A 171 6.10 -6.44 0.40
CA VAL A 171 4.95 -5.57 0.63
C VAL A 171 3.83 -5.95 -0.35
N ASP A 172 2.73 -6.41 0.21
CA ASP A 172 1.56 -6.87 -0.54
C ASP A 172 0.44 -5.83 -0.52
N PHE A 173 0.16 -5.25 -1.68
CA PHE A 173 -0.99 -4.35 -1.94
C PHE A 173 -1.95 -4.96 -2.96
N THR A 174 -2.03 -6.29 -3.09
CA THR A 174 -2.93 -6.96 -4.03
C THR A 174 -4.40 -6.65 -3.73
N ASP A 175 -5.18 -6.43 -4.78
CA ASP A 175 -6.62 -6.12 -4.71
C ASP A 175 -6.97 -4.94 -3.76
N VAL A 176 -6.04 -4.01 -3.56
CA VAL A 176 -6.26 -2.81 -2.74
C VAL A 176 -7.06 -1.76 -3.52
N VAL A 177 -7.95 -1.08 -2.80
CA VAL A 177 -8.67 0.08 -3.34
C VAL A 177 -8.24 1.36 -2.64
N PHE A 178 -7.59 2.25 -3.40
CA PHE A 178 -7.34 3.64 -3.00
C PHE A 178 -8.41 4.54 -3.61
N ASP A 179 -9.40 4.93 -2.79
CA ASP A 179 -10.47 5.86 -3.24
C ASP A 179 -9.96 7.30 -3.36
N ASP A 180 -8.97 7.69 -2.54
CA ASP A 180 -8.25 8.96 -2.62
C ASP A 180 -6.75 8.76 -2.94
N ALA A 181 -5.97 9.84 -2.98
CA ALA A 181 -4.57 9.82 -3.34
C ALA A 181 -3.72 8.93 -2.41
N VAL A 182 -2.76 8.22 -3.01
CA VAL A 182 -1.70 7.49 -2.31
C VAL A 182 -0.32 7.95 -2.78
N LEU A 183 0.61 8.13 -1.85
CA LEU A 183 1.93 8.72 -2.11
C LEU A 183 3.05 7.86 -1.55
N PHE A 184 3.90 7.32 -2.42
CA PHE A 184 5.09 6.52 -2.10
C PHE A 184 6.40 7.24 -2.41
N ARG A 185 6.36 8.57 -2.58
CA ARG A 185 7.51 9.36 -3.03
C ARG A 185 8.74 9.12 -2.14
N GLY A 186 9.88 8.86 -2.75
CA GLY A 186 11.16 8.70 -2.07
C GLY A 186 11.31 7.41 -1.28
N SER A 187 10.40 6.44 -1.45
CA SER A 187 10.40 5.19 -0.70
C SER A 187 11.38 4.17 -1.28
N VAL A 188 11.86 3.28 -0.42
CA VAL A 188 12.83 2.24 -0.75
C VAL A 188 12.24 0.87 -0.44
N PHE A 189 12.21 0.00 -1.45
CA PHE A 189 11.71 -1.37 -1.35
C PHE A 189 12.83 -2.35 -1.70
N GLN A 190 13.27 -3.14 -0.72
CA GLN A 190 14.39 -4.08 -0.89
C GLN A 190 13.95 -5.43 -1.45
N GLU A 191 12.68 -5.80 -1.26
CA GLU A 191 12.05 -7.01 -1.78
C GLU A 191 10.85 -6.65 -2.66
N PRO A 192 10.25 -7.60 -3.41
CA PRO A 192 9.18 -7.30 -4.35
C PRO A 192 7.97 -6.63 -3.72
N VAL A 193 7.36 -5.71 -4.47
CA VAL A 193 6.08 -5.06 -4.14
C VAL A 193 5.03 -5.46 -5.17
N ASP A 194 3.86 -5.88 -4.70
CA ASP A 194 2.77 -6.34 -5.56
C ASP A 194 1.50 -5.49 -5.39
N PHE A 195 0.99 -4.94 -6.50
CA PHE A 195 -0.25 -4.19 -6.58
C PHE A 195 -1.28 -4.88 -7.50
N SER A 196 -1.13 -6.18 -7.74
CA SER A 196 -1.96 -6.89 -8.71
C SER A 196 -3.45 -6.75 -8.42
N GLY A 197 -4.24 -6.39 -9.43
CA GLY A 197 -5.70 -6.24 -9.31
C GLY A 197 -6.19 -4.97 -8.63
N SER A 198 -5.29 -4.09 -8.19
CA SER A 198 -5.64 -2.91 -7.40
C SER A 198 -6.33 -1.79 -8.20
N GLU A 199 -7.07 -0.94 -7.49
CA GLU A 199 -7.75 0.23 -8.05
C GLU A 199 -7.23 1.53 -7.43
N PHE A 200 -6.85 2.47 -8.30
CA PHE A 200 -6.42 3.81 -7.91
C PHE A 200 -7.44 4.82 -8.46
N ASN A 201 -8.42 5.20 -7.63
CA ASN A 201 -9.61 5.92 -8.09
C ASN A 201 -9.42 7.44 -8.15
N HIS A 202 -8.52 7.98 -7.34
CA HIS A 202 -8.06 9.35 -7.42
C HIS A 202 -6.56 9.36 -7.19
N THR A 203 -5.81 9.87 -8.17
CA THR A 203 -4.35 9.93 -8.10
C THR A 203 -3.86 11.31 -8.51
N VAL A 204 -2.71 11.65 -7.97
CA VAL A 204 -1.92 12.83 -8.32
C VAL A 204 -0.62 12.34 -8.93
N SER A 205 -0.01 13.12 -9.82
CA SER A 205 1.30 12.78 -10.37
C SER A 205 2.37 12.65 -9.29
N GLY A 206 3.42 11.88 -9.58
CA GLY A 206 4.55 11.67 -8.67
C GLY A 206 4.34 10.65 -7.54
N ASN A 207 3.44 9.67 -7.70
CA ASN A 207 3.17 8.66 -6.68
C ASN A 207 4.44 7.90 -6.25
N PHE A 208 5.24 7.43 -7.22
CA PHE A 208 6.51 6.74 -6.99
C PHE A 208 7.72 7.61 -7.30
N MET A 209 7.54 8.94 -7.37
CA MET A 209 8.64 9.85 -7.69
C MET A 209 9.84 9.61 -6.75
N GLU A 210 11.06 9.56 -7.30
CA GLU A 210 12.31 9.34 -6.54
C GLU A 210 12.36 8.02 -5.72
N SER A 211 11.48 7.05 -5.99
CA SER A 211 11.47 5.78 -5.25
C SER A 211 12.48 4.79 -5.81
N GLU A 212 12.95 3.86 -4.99
CA GLU A 212 13.95 2.84 -5.35
C GLU A 212 13.40 1.44 -5.06
N PHE A 213 13.49 0.54 -6.04
CA PHE A 213 13.02 -0.85 -5.98
C PHE A 213 14.16 -1.80 -6.31
N GLU A 214 14.57 -2.65 -5.37
CA GLU A 214 15.68 -3.57 -5.58
C GLU A 214 15.26 -4.85 -6.31
N CYS A 215 14.15 -5.49 -5.90
CA CYS A 215 13.74 -6.80 -6.42
C CYS A 215 12.58 -6.77 -7.45
N GLY A 216 12.00 -5.60 -7.74
CA GLY A 216 11.06 -5.40 -8.85
C GLY A 216 9.66 -4.98 -8.39
N LEU A 217 8.82 -4.62 -9.36
CA LEU A 217 7.45 -4.12 -9.14
C LEU A 217 6.47 -4.93 -9.97
N VAL A 218 5.49 -5.54 -9.30
CA VAL A 218 4.33 -6.18 -9.94
C VAL A 218 3.16 -5.21 -9.84
N PHE A 219 2.78 -4.62 -10.97
CA PHE A 219 1.69 -3.66 -11.08
C PHE A 219 0.77 -4.12 -12.21
N GLU A 220 0.24 -5.34 -12.07
CA GLU A 220 -0.52 -6.02 -13.12
C GLU A 220 -2.04 -5.93 -12.91
N ARG A 221 -2.80 -5.88 -14.00
CA ARG A 221 -4.27 -5.79 -13.95
C ARG A 221 -4.76 -4.61 -13.10
N VAL A 222 -3.95 -3.55 -12.99
CA VAL A 222 -4.27 -2.37 -12.19
C VAL A 222 -5.12 -1.40 -13.00
N ASN A 223 -6.10 -0.75 -12.36
CA ASN A 223 -6.85 0.33 -12.98
C ASN A 223 -6.56 1.67 -12.30
N VAL A 224 -5.88 2.57 -13.01
CA VAL A 224 -5.51 3.91 -12.54
C VAL A 224 -6.40 4.95 -13.20
N ARG A 225 -7.17 5.70 -12.43
CA ARG A 225 -8.15 6.67 -12.94
C ARG A 225 -7.60 8.08 -13.14
N GLY A 226 -6.68 8.53 -12.29
CA GLY A 226 -6.04 9.85 -12.37
C GLY A 226 -4.62 9.80 -12.94
N ASP A 227 -3.89 10.90 -12.80
CA ASP A 227 -2.49 10.98 -13.22
C ASP A 227 -1.61 10.09 -12.34
N PHE A 228 -0.59 9.47 -12.92
CA PHE A 228 0.31 8.57 -12.21
C PHE A 228 1.77 8.80 -12.58
N GLY A 229 2.68 8.63 -11.63
CA GLY A 229 4.07 9.01 -11.84
C GLY A 229 5.10 8.03 -11.26
N PHE A 230 6.09 7.71 -12.09
CA PHE A 230 7.32 6.97 -11.80
C PHE A 230 8.57 7.86 -12.01
N GLU A 231 8.41 9.18 -11.96
CA GLU A 231 9.46 10.14 -12.33
C GLU A 231 10.69 9.96 -11.43
N ARG A 232 11.85 9.76 -12.04
CA ARG A 232 13.13 9.53 -11.34
C ARG A 232 13.11 8.30 -10.41
N ALA A 233 12.13 7.40 -10.57
CA ALA A 233 12.14 6.12 -9.89
C ALA A 233 13.22 5.19 -10.46
N LYS A 234 13.82 4.36 -9.61
CA LYS A 234 14.87 3.41 -10.00
C LYS A 234 14.43 1.99 -9.68
N PHE A 235 14.60 1.10 -10.63
CA PHE A 235 14.29 -0.32 -10.50
C PHE A 235 15.55 -1.13 -10.82
N ASN A 236 16.02 -1.96 -9.90
CA ASN A 236 17.17 -2.84 -10.10
C ASN A 236 16.79 -4.26 -10.56
N SER A 237 15.52 -4.43 -10.93
CA SER A 237 14.90 -5.68 -11.39
C SER A 237 13.73 -5.35 -12.33
N ASP A 238 12.97 -6.37 -12.71
CA ASP A 238 11.86 -6.29 -13.65
C ASP A 238 10.68 -5.44 -13.10
N VAL A 239 10.00 -4.75 -14.02
CA VAL A 239 8.76 -4.01 -13.78
C VAL A 239 7.68 -4.60 -14.68
N SER A 240 6.60 -5.11 -14.08
CA SER A 240 5.44 -5.60 -14.84
C SER A 240 4.27 -4.64 -14.71
N LEU A 241 3.86 -4.04 -15.82
CA LEU A 241 2.63 -3.26 -15.97
C LEU A 241 1.58 -4.03 -16.80
N ARG A 242 1.67 -5.36 -16.81
CA ARG A 242 0.85 -6.22 -17.65
C ARG A 242 -0.64 -6.04 -17.37
N MET A 243 -1.46 -5.89 -18.41
CA MET A 243 -2.91 -5.69 -18.32
C MET A 243 -3.34 -4.47 -17.49
N THR A 244 -2.44 -3.51 -17.27
CA THR A 244 -2.74 -2.30 -16.51
C THR A 244 -3.33 -1.21 -17.39
N ARG A 245 -4.34 -0.52 -16.86
CA ARG A 245 -5.05 0.56 -17.54
C ARG A 245 -4.78 1.89 -16.85
N PHE A 246 -4.09 2.79 -17.55
CA PHE A 246 -3.96 4.19 -17.21
C PHE A 246 -5.04 4.99 -17.94
N ASN A 247 -6.01 5.53 -17.20
CA ASN A 247 -7.12 6.30 -17.77
C ASN A 247 -6.80 7.80 -17.92
N SER A 248 -5.74 8.29 -17.27
CA SER A 248 -5.19 9.64 -17.42
C SER A 248 -3.71 9.57 -17.78
N SER A 249 -2.99 10.68 -17.63
CA SER A 249 -1.59 10.77 -18.00
C SER A 249 -0.67 9.96 -17.09
N VAL A 250 0.40 9.40 -17.65
CA VAL A 250 1.43 8.70 -16.89
C VAL A 250 2.81 9.26 -17.21
N ALA A 251 3.62 9.48 -16.17
CA ALA A 251 4.97 10.01 -16.30
C ALA A 251 6.02 8.98 -15.88
N PHE A 252 6.98 8.74 -16.77
CA PHE A 252 8.16 7.88 -16.63
C PHE A 252 9.46 8.70 -16.75
N GLU A 253 9.37 10.02 -16.62
CA GLU A 253 10.50 10.94 -16.83
C GLU A 253 11.69 10.59 -15.95
N GLU A 254 12.85 10.36 -16.56
CA GLU A 254 14.09 9.98 -15.86
C GLU A 254 13.98 8.69 -15.01
N MET A 255 12.96 7.86 -15.24
CA MET A 255 12.86 6.51 -14.68
C MET A 255 14.03 5.65 -15.18
N LYS A 256 14.58 4.81 -14.31
CA LYS A 256 15.66 3.88 -14.65
C LYS A 256 15.26 2.46 -14.31
N ILE A 257 15.47 1.54 -15.24
CA ILE A 257 15.21 0.11 -15.05
C ILE A 257 16.47 -0.65 -15.42
N ASN A 258 17.02 -1.41 -14.47
CA ASN A 258 18.11 -2.37 -14.67
C ASN A 258 17.52 -3.80 -14.66
N GLY A 259 16.58 -4.01 -15.59
CA GLY A 259 15.71 -5.17 -15.74
C GLY A 259 14.81 -4.95 -16.96
N ASN A 260 13.73 -5.72 -17.06
CA ASN A 260 12.77 -5.63 -18.15
C ASN A 260 11.54 -4.81 -17.75
N LEU A 261 10.94 -4.13 -18.73
CA LEU A 261 9.63 -3.51 -18.59
C LEU A 261 8.60 -4.31 -19.40
N ASN A 262 7.70 -5.01 -18.72
CA ASN A 262 6.62 -5.77 -19.34
C ASN A 262 5.36 -4.90 -19.44
N LEU A 263 4.90 -4.64 -20.67
CA LEU A 263 3.72 -3.83 -20.97
C LEU A 263 2.62 -4.66 -21.67
N ASP A 264 2.68 -5.99 -21.60
CA ASP A 264 1.73 -6.88 -22.26
C ASP A 264 0.27 -6.53 -21.91
N GLY A 265 -0.54 -6.14 -22.90
CA GLY A 265 -1.93 -5.74 -22.68
C GLY A 265 -2.13 -4.47 -21.86
N ALA A 266 -1.09 -3.67 -21.62
CA ALA A 266 -1.24 -2.36 -20.98
C ALA A 266 -2.03 -1.39 -21.89
N GLU A 267 -2.90 -0.58 -21.28
CA GLU A 267 -3.72 0.43 -21.94
C GLU A 267 -3.38 1.83 -21.42
N PHE A 268 -3.07 2.75 -22.33
CA PHE A 268 -2.84 4.17 -22.01
C PHE A 268 -3.89 5.01 -22.75
N LYS A 269 -4.73 5.73 -22.00
CA LYS A 269 -5.86 6.50 -22.56
C LYS A 269 -5.57 7.98 -22.76
N ASP A 270 -4.49 8.49 -22.18
CA ASP A 270 -4.06 9.89 -22.28
C ASP A 270 -2.54 9.99 -22.56
N HIS A 271 -1.86 11.03 -22.08
CA HIS A 271 -0.46 11.30 -22.40
C HIS A 271 0.51 10.36 -21.66
N ILE A 272 1.63 10.04 -22.32
CA ILE A 272 2.77 9.33 -21.73
C ILE A 272 4.01 10.23 -21.82
N TYR A 273 4.67 10.48 -20.69
CA TYR A 273 5.86 11.32 -20.61
C TYR A 273 7.11 10.47 -20.30
N PHE A 274 8.13 10.42 -21.17
CA PHE A 274 9.37 9.65 -20.93
C PHE A 274 10.63 10.52 -20.72
N THR A 275 10.66 11.77 -21.22
CA THR A 275 11.80 12.68 -21.02
C THR A 275 11.32 14.11 -20.80
N ASN A 276 12.23 14.98 -20.33
CA ASN A 276 12.02 16.42 -20.14
C ASN A 276 11.79 17.21 -21.45
N LYS A 277 11.39 16.54 -22.54
CA LYS A 277 11.05 17.15 -23.84
C LYS A 277 9.91 16.40 -24.54
N SER A 278 8.70 16.98 -24.47
CA SER A 278 7.52 16.72 -25.32
C SER A 278 6.94 15.28 -25.23
N PRO A 279 5.62 15.07 -25.37
CA PRO A 279 5.05 13.72 -25.39
C PRO A 279 5.62 12.89 -26.54
N TYR A 280 6.06 11.67 -26.24
CA TYR A 280 6.52 10.70 -27.24
C TYR A 280 5.33 9.99 -27.89
N SER A 281 5.49 9.66 -29.17
CA SER A 281 4.61 8.74 -29.87
C SER A 281 4.95 7.28 -29.50
N TYR A 282 4.00 6.37 -29.71
CA TYR A 282 4.11 4.95 -29.36
C TYR A 282 5.36 4.24 -29.94
N GLU A 283 5.81 4.66 -31.13
CA GLU A 283 6.97 4.08 -31.81
C GLU A 283 8.31 4.46 -31.14
N GLU A 284 8.32 5.43 -30.24
CA GLU A 284 9.52 5.99 -29.61
C GLU A 284 9.73 5.51 -28.16
N ILE A 285 8.89 4.59 -27.66
CA ILE A 285 9.04 4.06 -26.29
C ILE A 285 10.40 3.35 -26.17
N SER A 286 10.80 2.52 -27.14
CA SER A 286 12.12 1.86 -27.12
C SER A 286 13.29 2.85 -27.09
N ASP A 287 13.15 3.98 -27.79
CA ASP A 287 14.20 4.99 -27.91
C ASP A 287 14.30 5.86 -26.65
N ALA A 288 13.21 5.96 -25.86
CA ALA A 288 13.15 6.77 -24.66
C ALA A 288 13.56 6.03 -23.38
N VAL A 289 13.40 4.70 -23.30
CA VAL A 289 13.84 3.88 -22.14
C VAL A 289 15.25 3.28 -22.27
N GLY A 290 15.93 3.39 -23.41
CA GLY A 290 17.24 2.76 -23.63
C GLY A 290 17.15 1.27 -23.95
N GLU A 291 18.17 0.45 -23.62
CA GLU A 291 18.23 -1.00 -23.91
C GLU A 291 17.18 -1.88 -23.19
N VAL A 292 16.06 -1.31 -22.75
CA VAL A 292 14.99 -2.07 -22.10
C VAL A 292 14.23 -2.87 -23.16
N GLN A 293 14.21 -4.19 -23.02
CA GLN A 293 13.38 -5.05 -23.87
C GLN A 293 11.91 -4.82 -23.52
N ILE A 294 11.20 -4.10 -24.38
CA ILE A 294 9.74 -3.95 -24.31
C ILE A 294 9.12 -5.19 -24.96
N SER A 295 8.21 -5.84 -24.25
CA SER A 295 7.37 -6.92 -24.80
C SER A 295 5.89 -6.58 -24.60
N GLY A 296 5.06 -6.94 -25.60
CA GLY A 296 3.60 -6.77 -25.55
C GLY A 296 3.01 -5.89 -26.66
N GLU A 297 1.72 -6.11 -26.97
CA GLU A 297 0.90 -5.20 -27.77
C GLU A 297 0.23 -4.16 -26.86
N VAL A 298 0.47 -2.88 -27.10
CA VAL A 298 -0.25 -1.78 -26.44
C VAL A 298 -1.41 -1.34 -27.32
N THR A 299 -2.59 -1.13 -26.73
CA THR A 299 -3.76 -0.66 -27.49
C THR A 299 -3.98 0.84 -27.29
N PRO A 300 -3.64 1.71 -28.26
CA PRO A 300 -3.94 3.14 -28.18
C PRO A 300 -5.45 3.38 -28.38
N SER A 301 -6.08 4.08 -27.44
CA SER A 301 -7.48 4.48 -27.60
C SER A 301 -7.62 5.81 -28.37
N HIS A 302 -7.51 5.71 -29.70
CA HIS A 302 -8.03 6.64 -30.72
C HIS A 302 -7.62 8.14 -30.74
N ARG A 303 -7.24 8.55 -31.96
CA ARG A 303 -7.18 9.92 -32.52
C ARG A 303 -8.30 10.84 -32.01
N ARG A 304 -8.01 11.73 -31.06
CA ARG A 304 -8.73 13.01 -30.97
C ARG A 304 -7.99 14.03 -31.84
N ASN A 305 -8.66 14.43 -32.92
CA ASN A 305 -8.29 15.60 -33.72
C ASN A 305 -8.28 16.86 -32.82
N TYR A 306 -7.15 17.18 -32.20
CA TYR A 306 -6.94 18.53 -31.70
C TYR A 306 -6.29 19.36 -32.82
N LYS A 307 -7.11 20.22 -33.41
CA LYS A 307 -6.64 21.42 -34.09
C LYS A 307 -5.95 22.28 -33.04
N TYR A 308 -4.62 22.32 -33.04
CA TYR A 308 -3.85 23.32 -32.30
C TYR A 308 -4.05 24.70 -32.94
N PRO A 309 -4.49 25.74 -32.20
CA PRO A 309 -4.39 27.12 -32.65
C PRO A 309 -3.12 27.78 -32.07
N TYR A 310 -2.18 28.13 -32.96
CA TYR A 310 -1.11 29.14 -32.81
C TYR A 310 -0.01 28.84 -31.75
N GLU A 311 1.27 29.20 -31.91
CA GLU A 311 1.89 30.23 -32.74
C GLU A 311 3.39 29.95 -32.96
N ARG A 312 3.93 30.51 -34.05
CA ARG A 312 5.33 30.45 -34.50
C ARG A 312 6.34 30.80 -33.40
N VAL A 313 7.41 30.01 -33.30
CA VAL A 313 8.76 30.58 -33.16
C VAL A 313 9.61 30.04 -34.30
N LEU A 314 9.95 30.96 -35.19
CA LEU A 314 10.93 30.79 -36.25
C LEU A 314 12.31 30.63 -35.63
N PHE A 315 13.05 29.61 -36.03
CA PHE A 315 14.49 29.76 -36.23
C PHE A 315 14.83 29.30 -37.64
N SER A 316 14.96 30.30 -38.51
CA SER A 316 15.62 30.20 -39.80
C SER A 316 17.13 30.38 -39.63
N HIS A 317 17.86 29.65 -40.49
CA HIS A 317 19.28 29.75 -40.85
C HIS A 317 20.24 28.91 -40.01
N ALA A 318 21.25 28.25 -40.58
CA ALA A 318 21.56 27.83 -41.95
C ALA A 318 22.79 26.92 -41.81
N SER A 319 22.92 25.94 -42.70
CA SER A 319 24.18 25.23 -42.92
C SER A 319 25.22 26.12 -43.64
N ASP A 320 26.48 25.90 -43.26
CA ASP A 320 27.74 26.08 -43.99
C ASP A 320 28.29 27.48 -44.33
N ASN A 321 29.43 27.84 -43.69
CA ASN A 321 30.76 28.05 -44.31
C ASN A 321 31.63 29.03 -43.48
N GLU A 322 32.68 28.52 -42.85
CA GLU A 322 34.11 28.86 -43.09
C GLU A 322 35.00 27.82 -42.40
#